data_AF-A0A418RRX9-F1
#
_entry.id   AF-A0A418RRX9-F1
#
_cell.length_a   1.000
_cell.length_b   1.000
_cell.length_c   1.000
_cell.angle_alpha   90.00
_cell.angle_beta   90.00
_cell.angle_gamma   90.00
#
_symmetry.space_group_name_H-M   'P 1'
#
loop_
_entity.id
_entity.type
_entity.pdbx_description
1 polymer ?
#
loop_
_entity_poly.entity_id
_entity_poly.type
_entity_poly.pdbx_seq_one_letter_code
_entity_poly.pdbx_strand_id
1 'polypeptide(L)'
;MSTSSFDTHEFFNELKGAGFSEQQAEVITKRDLKELEVILKRDLKEIELRLESRIKDTELKIVESKADLIRWVVGVGVLQTALITALLIKLSAAL
;
A
#
# COMPACT_ATOMS: atom_id res chain seq x y z
N MET A 1 13.84 4.36 -8.35
CA MET A 1 14.70 3.29 -7.80
C MET A 1 15.48 2.72 -8.95
N SER A 2 16.79 2.92 -8.98
CA SER A 2 17.65 2.31 -9.99
C SER A 2 17.91 0.87 -9.58
N THR A 3 17.54 -0.10 -10.40
CA THR A 3 17.82 -1.51 -10.15
C THR A 3 19.19 -1.83 -10.75
N SER A 4 20.25 -1.81 -9.94
CA SER A 4 21.54 -2.35 -10.34
C SER A 4 21.44 -3.88 -10.37
N SER A 5 21.55 -4.49 -11.54
CA SER A 5 21.68 -5.94 -11.66
C SER A 5 23.04 -6.36 -11.12
N PHE A 6 23.08 -7.30 -10.18
CA PHE A 6 24.33 -7.87 -9.68
C PHE A 6 24.71 -9.11 -10.50
N ASP A 7 25.77 -9.01 -11.31
CA ASP A 7 26.30 -10.15 -12.06
C ASP A 7 27.28 -10.94 -11.18
N THR A 8 26.84 -12.13 -10.75
CA THR A 8 27.61 -13.02 -9.88
C THR A 8 28.87 -13.56 -10.57
N HIS A 9 28.81 -13.78 -11.89
CA HIS A 9 29.90 -14.37 -12.65
C HIS A 9 30.98 -13.33 -12.96
N GLU A 10 30.59 -12.09 -13.29
CA GLU A 10 31.52 -10.97 -13.43
C GLU A 10 32.26 -10.71 -12.11
N PHE A 11 31.53 -10.59 -10.99
CA PHE A 11 32.12 -10.37 -9.67
C PHE A 11 33.09 -11.49 -9.26
N PHE A 12 32.73 -12.75 -9.51
CA PHE A 12 33.63 -13.88 -9.26
C PHE A 12 34.92 -13.79 -10.08
N ASN A 13 34.83 -13.41 -11.36
CA ASN A 13 36.00 -13.25 -12.22
C ASN A 13 36.87 -12.06 -11.82
N GLU A 14 36.27 -10.97 -11.33
CA GLU A 14 37.01 -9.84 -10.75
C GLU A 14 37.84 -10.27 -9.52
N LEU A 15 37.26 -11.07 -8.62
CA LEU A 15 37.98 -11.62 -7.47
C LEU A 15 39.15 -12.51 -7.92
N LYS A 16 38.94 -13.37 -8.92
CA LYS A 16 40.01 -14.17 -9.51
C LYS A 16 41.10 -13.30 -10.15
N GLY A 17 40.71 -12.25 -10.88
CA GLY A 17 41.63 -11.29 -11.50
C GLY A 17 42.43 -10.47 -10.49
N ALA A 18 41.87 -10.22 -9.30
CA ALA A 18 42.54 -9.55 -8.19
C ALA A 18 43.49 -10.47 -7.39
N GLY A 19 43.66 -11.74 -7.81
CA GLY A 19 44.61 -12.68 -7.20
C GLY A 19 44.03 -13.56 -6.09
N PHE A 20 42.70 -13.56 -5.89
CA PHE A 20 42.07 -14.53 -4.98
C PHE A 20 42.05 -15.93 -5.60
N SER A 21 42.24 -16.95 -4.74
CA SER A 21 42.01 -18.34 -5.14
C SER A 21 40.54 -18.57 -5.50
N GLU A 22 40.28 -19.66 -6.24
CA GLU A 22 38.91 -20.02 -6.62
C GLU A 22 37.99 -20.24 -5.42
N GLN A 23 38.51 -20.92 -4.40
CA GLN A 23 37.80 -21.17 -3.15
C GLN A 23 37.49 -19.88 -2.40
N GLN A 24 38.43 -18.93 -2.37
CA GLN A 24 38.20 -17.62 -1.75
C GLN A 24 37.13 -16.83 -2.51
N ALA A 25 37.23 -16.77 -3.84
CA ALA A 25 36.25 -16.08 -4.68
C ALA A 25 34.84 -16.66 -4.47
N GLU A 26 34.70 -18.00 -4.46
CA GLU A 26 33.42 -18.67 -4.25
C GLU A 26 32.80 -18.36 -2.88
N VAL A 27 33.62 -18.38 -1.81
CA VAL A 27 33.16 -18.08 -0.45
C VAL A 27 32.69 -16.63 -0.33
N ILE A 28 33.44 -15.69 -0.90
CA ILE A 28 33.07 -14.26 -0.88
C ILE A 28 31.76 -14.05 -1.64
N THR A 29 31.67 -14.54 -2.88
CA THR A 29 30.46 -14.44 -3.69
C THR A 29 29.24 -15.05 -3.01
N LYS A 30 29.36 -16.24 -2.41
CA LYS A 30 28.26 -16.88 -1.66
C LYS A 30 27.82 -16.07 -0.44
N ARG A 31 28.77 -15.46 0.27
CA ARG A 31 28.48 -14.62 1.44
C ARG A 31 27.68 -13.39 1.02
N ASP A 32 28.12 -12.69 -0.02
CA ASP A 32 27.48 -11.47 -0.50
C ASP A 32 26.07 -11.76 -1.05
N LEU A 33 25.90 -12.87 -1.77
CA LEU A 33 24.57 -13.31 -2.20
C LEU A 33 23.63 -13.61 -1.03
N LYS A 34 24.14 -14.24 0.04
CA LYS A 34 23.35 -14.52 1.24
C LYS A 34 22.97 -13.24 1.98
N GLU A 35 23.87 -12.26 2.02
CA GLU A 35 23.60 -10.95 2.61
C GLU A 35 22.52 -10.20 1.81
N LEU A 36 22.65 -10.18 0.48
CA LEU A 36 21.62 -9.62 -0.42
C LEU A 36 20.27 -10.30 -0.24
N GLU A 37 20.24 -11.63 -0.11
CA GLU A 37 18.99 -12.37 0.12
C GLU A 37 18.32 -11.96 1.45
N VAL A 38 19.11 -11.78 2.51
CA VAL A 38 18.59 -11.35 3.82
C VAL A 38 18.05 -9.92 3.76
N ILE A 39 18.78 -9.00 3.11
CA ILE A 39 18.35 -7.62 2.91
C ILE A 39 17.04 -7.58 2.11
N LEU A 40 16.99 -8.30 0.98
CA LEU A 40 15.80 -8.34 0.13
C LEU A 40 14.60 -8.93 0.86
N LYS A 41 14.77 -10.01 1.63
CA LYS A 41 13.68 -10.58 2.45
C LYS A 41 13.16 -9.59 3.49
N ARG A 42 14.07 -8.85 4.14
CA ARG A 42 13.69 -7.82 5.10
C ARG A 42 12.92 -6.69 4.43
N ASP A 43 13.42 -6.17 3.32
CA ASP A 43 12.82 -5.06 2.59
C ASP A 43 11.45 -5.48 2.00
N LEU A 44 11.32 -6.71 1.49
CA LEU A 44 10.02 -7.26 1.08
C LEU A 44 9.03 -7.34 2.23
N LYS A 45 9.45 -7.82 3.40
CA LYS A 45 8.61 -7.88 4.60
C LYS A 45 8.19 -6.48 5.07
N GLU A 46 9.07 -5.49 5.00
CA GLU A 46 8.74 -4.11 5.32
C GLU A 46 7.70 -3.54 4.35
N ILE A 47 7.87 -3.80 3.05
CA ILE A 47 6.90 -3.39 2.02
C ILE A 47 5.54 -4.04 2.27
N GLU A 48 5.51 -5.35 2.58
CA GLU A 48 4.29 -6.10 2.88
C GLU A 48 3.55 -5.49 4.08
N LEU A 49 4.24 -5.27 5.20
CA LEU A 49 3.67 -4.64 6.40
C LEU A 49 3.14 -3.22 6.11
N ARG A 50 3.90 -2.43 5.34
CA ARG A 50 3.47 -1.08 4.94
C ARG A 50 2.24 -1.13 4.05
N LEU A 51 2.15 -2.10 3.15
CA LEU A 51 1.00 -2.28 2.26
C LEU A 51 -0.23 -2.70 3.06
N GLU A 52 -0.11 -3.68 3.96
CA GLU A 52 -1.18 -4.10 4.87
C GLU A 52 -1.72 -2.93 5.69
N SER A 53 -0.82 -2.11 6.27
CA SER A 53 -1.21 -0.91 7.02
C SER A 53 -1.98 0.07 6.15
N ARG A 54 -1.52 0.34 4.93
CA ARG A 54 -2.19 1.26 4.00
C ARG A 54 -3.54 0.73 3.52
N ILE A 55 -3.68 -0.58 3.36
CA ILE A 55 -4.96 -1.21 3.02
C ILE A 55 -5.95 -0.99 4.17
N LYS A 56 -5.56 -1.30 5.41
CA LYS A 56 -6.40 -1.08 6.59
C LYS A 56 -6.82 0.38 6.74
N ASP A 57 -5.89 1.31 6.59
CA ASP A 57 -6.20 2.75 6.64
C ASP A 57 -7.20 3.17 5.55
N THR A 58 -7.08 2.59 4.34
CA THR A 58 -7.98 2.86 3.23
C THR A 58 -9.38 2.28 3.49
N GLU A 59 -9.46 1.06 4.02
CA GLU A 59 -10.71 0.42 4.42
C GLU A 59 -11.45 1.25 5.48
N LEU A 60 -10.72 1.74 6.50
CA LEU A 60 -11.29 2.63 7.53
C LEU A 60 -11.85 3.92 6.93
N LYS A 61 -11.09 4.59 6.06
CA LYS A 61 -11.56 5.81 5.37
C LYS A 61 -12.78 5.56 4.49
N ILE A 62 -12.88 4.39 3.86
CA ILE A 62 -14.05 3.99 3.09
C ILE A 62 -15.26 3.82 4.00
N VAL A 63 -15.11 3.16 5.14
CA VAL A 63 -16.19 2.97 6.12
C VAL A 63 -16.66 4.32 6.67
N GLU A 64 -15.74 5.18 7.06
CA GLU A 64 -16.02 6.54 7.53
C GLU A 64 -16.77 7.36 6.46
N SER A 65 -16.27 7.38 5.22
CA SER A 65 -16.92 8.08 4.11
C SER A 65 -18.32 7.53 3.81
N LYS A 66 -18.53 6.20 3.89
CA LYS A 66 -19.86 5.59 3.72
C LYS A 66 -20.82 6.03 4.83
N ALA A 67 -20.35 6.07 6.08
CA ALA A 67 -21.17 6.51 7.21
C ALA A 67 -21.56 7.99 7.09
N ASP A 68 -20.63 8.85 6.70
CA ASP A 68 -20.89 10.27 6.46
C ASP A 68 -21.88 10.48 5.32
N LEU A 69 -21.72 9.75 4.21
CA LEU A 69 -22.67 9.78 3.10
C LEU A 69 -24.08 9.36 3.55
N ILE A 70 -24.20 8.27 4.30
CA ILE A 70 -25.50 7.82 4.84
C ILE A 70 -26.11 8.92 5.73
N ARG A 71 -25.33 9.51 6.62
CA ARG A 71 -25.80 10.58 7.51
C ARG A 71 -26.31 11.78 6.72
N TRP A 72 -25.59 12.21 5.69
CA TRP A 72 -26.00 13.31 4.80
C TRP A 72 -27.27 12.98 4.03
N VAL A 73 -27.35 11.79 3.42
CA VAL A 73 -28.53 11.35 2.67
C VAL A 73 -29.77 11.29 3.56
N VAL A 74 -29.65 10.73 4.77
CA VAL A 74 -30.74 10.71 5.75
C VAL A 74 -31.14 12.13 6.16
N GLY A 75 -30.17 13.01 6.45
CA GLY A 75 -30.44 14.40 6.81
C GLY A 75 -31.19 15.17 5.72
N VAL A 76 -30.74 15.06 4.47
CA VAL A 76 -31.41 15.66 3.31
C VAL A 76 -32.80 15.05 3.09
N GLY A 77 -32.96 13.73 3.22
CA GLY A 77 -34.24 13.05 3.06
C GLY A 77 -35.27 13.49 4.10
N VAL A 78 -34.87 13.64 5.37
CA VAL A 78 -35.75 14.17 6.44
C VAL A 78 -36.15 15.62 6.15
N LEU A 79 -35.20 16.47 5.74
CA LEU A 79 -35.52 17.85 5.38
C LEU A 79 -36.48 17.94 4.19
N GLN A 80 -36.22 17.15 3.13
CA GLN A 80 -37.06 17.12 1.94
C GLN A 80 -38.49 16.65 2.26
N THR A 81 -38.64 15.59 3.06
CA THR A 81 -39.97 15.08 3.46
C THR A 81 -40.74 16.10 4.32
N ALA A 82 -40.06 16.79 5.24
CA ALA A 82 -40.66 17.87 6.02
C ALA A 82 -41.13 19.04 5.13
N LEU A 83 -40.31 19.46 4.16
CA LEU A 83 -40.67 20.53 3.21
C LEU A 83 -41.87 20.14 2.34
N ILE A 84 -41.89 18.92 1.79
CA ILE A 84 -43.02 18.41 1.00
C ILE A 84 -44.30 18.40 1.85
N THR A 85 -44.21 17.89 3.08
CA THR A 85 -45.36 17.82 3.99
C THR A 85 -45.91 19.21 4.31
N ALA A 86 -45.02 20.18 4.61
CA ALA A 86 -45.42 21.56 4.86
C ALA A 86 -46.09 22.22 3.65
N LEU A 87 -45.58 21.98 2.44
CA LEU A 87 -46.18 22.48 1.20
C LEU A 87 -47.56 21.87 0.94
N LEU A 88 -47.73 20.56 1.16
CA LEU A 88 -49.03 19.89 1.01
C LEU A 88 -50.08 20.45 1.98
N ILE A 89 -49.71 20.66 3.25
CA ILE A 89 -50.61 21.28 4.25
C ILE A 89 -51.00 22.69 3.80
N LYS A 90 -50.02 23.52 3.39
CA LYS A 90 -50.28 24.89 2.94
C LYS A 90 -51.21 24.94 1.73
N LEU A 91 -51.04 24.02 0.76
CA LEU A 91 -51.89 23.94 -0.42
C LEU A 91 -53.33 23.51 -0.04
N SER A 92 -53.47 22.53 0.86
CA SER A 92 -54.79 22.07 1.31
C SER A 92 -55.57 23.12 2.09
N ALA A 93 -54.89 24.02 2.80
CA ALA A 93 -55.53 25.13 3.52
C ALA A 93 -55.93 26.30 2.60
N ALA A 94 -55.41 26.34 1.38
CA ALA A 94 -55.69 27.39 0.38
C ALA A 94 -56.78 26.98 -0.63
N LEU A 95 -57.25 25.73 -0.57
CA LEU A 95 -58.33 25.17 -1.38
C LEU A 95 -59.66 25.23 -0.62
#